data_AF-A0A7V1PT02-F1
#
_entry.id   AF-A0A7V1PT02-F1
#
_cell.length_a   1.000
_cell.length_b   1.000
_cell.length_c   1.000
_cell.angle_alpha   90.00
_cell.angle_beta   90.00
_cell.angle_gamma   90.00
#
_symmetry.space_group_name_H-M   'P 1'
#
loop_
_entity.id
_entity.type
_entity.pdbx_description
1 polymer ?
#
loop_
_entity_poly.entity_id
_entity_poly.type
_entity_poly.pdbx_seq_one_letter_code
_entity_poly.pdbx_strand_id
1 'polypeptide(L)'
;QAYLGILIKHQEAIISGNIDELEKTIKSEGALSIVVENYKNKIVNVIKDLSGKYLLKLKNYRLSDFITAVKSNERYDTDKLSKMQNSLTKMGSEIIKVNNQNKLLIDQARYLIKGTISIIVNENNVPILDRTI
;
A
#
# COMPACT_ATOMS: atom_id res chain seq x y z
N GLN A 1 5.86 8.48 7.09
CA GLN A 1 5.28 9.66 6.39
C GLN A 1 5.61 9.66 4.90
N ALA A 2 6.84 9.35 4.47
CA ALA A 2 7.22 9.35 3.05
C ALA A 2 6.34 8.46 2.15
N TYR A 3 6.02 7.23 2.56
CA TYR A 3 5.21 6.30 1.75
C TYR A 3 3.78 6.79 1.53
N LEU A 4 3.11 7.24 2.59
CA LEU A 4 1.76 7.82 2.51
C LEU A 4 1.75 9.09 1.64
N GLY A 5 2.76 9.95 1.78
CA GLY A 5 2.88 11.16 0.97
C GLY A 5 3.01 10.86 -0.53
N ILE A 6 3.72 9.80 -0.90
CA ILE A 6 3.82 9.39 -2.31
C ILE A 6 2.49 8.83 -2.83
N LEU A 7 1.77 8.02 -2.04
CA LEU A 7 0.45 7.54 -2.44
C LEU A 7 -0.57 8.67 -2.63
N ILE A 8 -0.49 9.73 -1.83
CA ILE A 8 -1.31 10.94 -2.00
C ILE A 8 -0.94 11.66 -3.30
N LYS A 9 0.36 11.84 -3.58
CA LYS A 9 0.80 12.43 -4.86
C LYS A 9 0.39 11.57 -6.06
N HIS A 10 0.41 10.25 -5.91
CA HIS A 10 -0.08 9.32 -6.92
C HIS A 10 -1.58 9.53 -7.16
N GLN A 11 -2.36 9.71 -6.09
CA GLN A 11 -3.79 10.05 -6.18
C GLN A 11 -4.02 11.36 -6.94
N GLU A 12 -3.25 12.41 -6.62
CA GLU A 12 -3.31 13.70 -7.29
C GLU A 12 -2.94 13.59 -8.79
N ALA A 13 -1.95 12.77 -9.13
CA ALA A 13 -1.55 12.51 -10.51
C ALA A 13 -2.66 11.78 -11.31
N ILE A 14 -3.35 10.80 -10.69
CA ILE A 14 -4.51 10.12 -11.31
C ILE A 14 -5.62 11.14 -11.57
N ILE A 15 -5.97 11.96 -10.58
CA ILE A 15 -7.08 12.93 -10.68
C ILE A 15 -6.78 14.00 -11.74
N SER A 16 -5.54 14.49 -11.80
CA SER A 16 -5.12 15.52 -12.75
C SER A 16 -4.82 14.98 -14.15
N GLY A 17 -4.79 13.65 -14.34
CA GLY A 17 -4.40 13.04 -15.61
C GLY A 17 -2.95 13.27 -15.99
N ASN A 18 -2.09 13.65 -15.04
CA ASN A 18 -0.69 13.96 -15.28
C ASN A 18 0.15 12.66 -15.36
N ILE A 19 0.37 12.18 -16.58
CA ILE A 19 1.07 10.92 -16.84
C ILE A 19 2.53 10.97 -16.38
N ASP A 20 3.23 12.08 -16.59
CA ASP A 20 4.64 12.21 -16.18
C ASP A 20 4.80 12.12 -14.65
N GLU A 21 3.89 12.75 -13.91
CA GLU A 21 3.90 12.69 -12.45
C GLU A 21 3.45 11.32 -11.94
N LEU A 22 2.52 10.65 -12.64
CA LEU A 22 2.12 9.28 -12.36
C LEU A 22 3.31 8.31 -12.51
N GLU A 23 4.10 8.43 -13.57
CA GLU A 23 5.29 7.59 -13.75
C GLU A 23 6.35 7.80 -12.66
N LYS A 24 6.57 9.05 -12.24
CA LYS A 24 7.50 9.37 -11.14
C LYS A 24 7.04 8.79 -9.81
N THR A 25 5.75 8.88 -9.52
CA THR A 25 5.17 8.35 -8.28
C THR A 25 5.25 6.83 -8.26
N ILE A 26 4.93 6.14 -9.36
CA ILE A 26 5.10 4.68 -9.50
C ILE A 26 6.56 4.24 -9.21
N LYS A 27 7.55 4.91 -9.82
CA LYS A 27 8.97 4.59 -9.57
C LYS A 27 9.34 4.79 -8.11
N SER A 28 8.85 5.86 -7.49
CA SER A 28 9.11 6.18 -6.09
C SER A 28 8.46 5.16 -5.13
N GLU A 29 7.25 4.69 -5.44
CA GLU A 29 6.57 3.63 -4.69
C GLU A 29 7.33 2.31 -4.77
N GLY A 30 7.82 1.94 -5.96
CA GLY A 30 8.63 0.74 -6.16
C GLY A 30 9.91 0.77 -5.32
N ALA A 31 10.65 1.89 -5.36
CA ALA A 31 11.86 2.06 -4.56
C ALA A 31 11.57 1.98 -3.04
N LEU A 32 10.52 2.63 -2.57
CA LEU A 32 10.14 2.57 -1.16
C LEU A 32 9.64 1.20 -0.73
N SER A 33 8.96 0.45 -1.58
CA SER A 33 8.50 -0.91 -1.28
C SER A 33 9.68 -1.83 -0.96
N ILE A 34 10.77 -1.72 -1.74
CA ILE A 34 12.01 -2.46 -1.48
C ILE A 34 12.61 -2.06 -0.12
N VAL A 35 12.65 -0.78 0.19
CA VAL A 35 13.15 -0.27 1.48
C VAL A 35 12.32 -0.81 2.65
N VAL A 36 10.99 -0.81 2.53
CA VAL A 36 10.09 -1.34 3.56
C VAL A 36 10.31 -2.84 3.78
N GLU A 37 10.43 -3.63 2.72
CA GLU A 37 10.68 -5.07 2.82
C GLU A 37 12.04 -5.36 3.48
N ASN A 38 13.07 -4.57 3.14
CA ASN A 38 14.38 -4.66 3.78
C ASN A 38 14.31 -4.36 5.29
N TYR A 39 13.58 -3.33 5.70
CA TYR A 39 13.39 -3.02 7.13
C TYR A 39 12.60 -4.11 7.85
N LYS A 40 11.58 -4.68 7.22
CA LYS A 40 10.82 -5.81 7.78
C LYS A 40 11.73 -7.01 8.03
N ASN A 41 12.60 -7.36 7.08
CA ASN A 41 13.57 -8.44 7.26
C ASN A 41 14.58 -8.13 8.37
N LYS A 42 15.06 -6.88 8.47
CA LYS A 42 15.93 -6.45 9.58
C LYS A 42 15.23 -6.59 10.93
N ILE A 43 13.97 -6.19 11.05
CA ILE A 43 13.19 -6.33 12.29
C ILE A 43 13.09 -7.81 12.69
N VAL A 44 12.78 -8.70 11.75
CA VAL A 44 12.71 -10.15 12.01
C VAL A 44 14.04 -10.69 12.53
N ASN A 45 15.17 -10.29 11.92
CA ASN A 45 16.49 -10.73 12.35
C ASN A 45 16.83 -10.21 13.76
N VAL A 46 16.55 -8.94 14.05
CA VAL A 46 16.74 -8.38 15.39
C VAL A 46 15.89 -9.12 16.44
N ILE A 47 14.64 -9.43 16.12
CA ILE A 47 13.76 -10.21 17.02
C ILE A 47 14.33 -11.60 17.25
N LYS A 48 14.81 -12.29 16.21
CA LYS A 48 15.47 -13.60 16.34
C LYS A 48 16.66 -13.53 17.29
N ASP A 49 17.58 -12.60 17.06
CA ASP A 49 18.79 -12.45 17.86
C ASP A 49 18.48 -12.15 19.33
N LEU A 50 17.56 -11.21 19.59
CA LEU A 50 17.15 -10.87 20.95
C LEU A 50 16.43 -12.05 21.61
N SER A 51 15.55 -12.75 20.89
CA SER A 51 14.84 -13.91 21.45
C SER A 51 15.79 -15.03 21.85
N GLY A 52 16.83 -15.29 21.05
CA GLY A 52 17.88 -16.25 21.40
C GLY A 52 18.69 -15.81 22.61
N LYS A 53 19.14 -14.54 22.62
CA LYS A 53 19.95 -13.98 23.71
C LYS A 53 19.23 -14.00 25.07
N TYR A 54 17.92 -13.78 25.06
CA TYR A 54 17.09 -13.74 26.27
C TYR A 54 16.30 -15.03 26.53
N LEU A 55 16.55 -16.10 25.76
CA LEU A 55 15.86 -17.38 25.85
C LEU A 55 14.32 -17.27 25.79
N LEU A 56 13.82 -16.30 25.03
CA LEU A 56 12.39 -16.07 24.84
C LEU A 56 11.83 -17.09 23.86
N LYS A 57 10.79 -17.83 24.28
CA LYS A 57 10.07 -18.75 23.41
C LYS A 57 9.02 -17.97 22.62
N LEU A 58 9.23 -17.84 21.30
CA LEU A 58 8.30 -17.20 20.39
C LEU A 58 7.64 -18.23 19.47
N LYS A 59 6.34 -18.08 19.23
CA LYS A 59 5.63 -18.87 18.21
C LYS A 59 6.04 -18.46 16.80
N ASN A 60 6.16 -17.14 16.57
CA ASN A 60 6.70 -16.57 15.35
C ASN A 60 7.58 -15.36 15.68
N TYR A 61 8.47 -14.98 14.76
CA TYR A 61 9.31 -13.80 14.87
C TYR A 61 8.57 -12.51 14.46
N ARG A 62 7.35 -12.35 14.97
CA ARG A 62 6.54 -11.14 14.80
C ARG A 62 6.78 -10.19 15.97
N LEU A 63 6.73 -8.89 15.70
CA LEU A 63 6.91 -7.87 16.73
C LEU A 63 5.87 -7.97 17.86
N SER A 64 4.62 -8.33 17.53
CA SER A 64 3.55 -8.57 18.50
C SER A 64 3.91 -9.71 19.48
N ASP A 65 4.42 -10.80 18.94
CA ASP A 65 4.73 -12.02 19.69
C ASP A 65 5.93 -11.76 20.60
N PHE A 66 6.91 -11.01 20.09
CA PHE A 66 8.06 -10.54 20.86
C PHE A 66 7.67 -9.64 22.02
N ILE A 67 6.87 -8.59 21.78
CA ILE A 67 6.42 -7.68 22.84
C ILE A 67 5.65 -8.43 23.93
N THR A 68 4.80 -9.39 23.52
CA THR A 68 4.05 -10.23 24.46
C THR A 68 4.98 -11.07 25.34
N ALA A 69 5.96 -11.75 24.74
CA ALA A 69 6.92 -12.58 25.47
C ALA A 69 7.82 -11.78 26.41
N VAL A 70 8.18 -10.54 26.04
CA VAL A 70 8.95 -9.63 26.90
C VAL A 70 8.11 -9.14 28.07
N LYS A 71 6.84 -8.75 27.84
CA LYS A 71 5.91 -8.33 28.90
C LYS A 71 5.71 -9.43 29.94
N SER A 72 5.53 -10.67 29.50
CA SER A 72 5.35 -11.82 30.41
C SER A 72 6.58 -12.15 31.26
N ASN A 73 7.76 -11.64 30.92
CA ASN A 73 8.98 -11.83 31.71
C ASN A 73 9.23 -10.72 32.75
N GLU A 74 8.38 -9.68 32.83
CA GLU A 74 8.41 -8.52 33.76
C GLU A 74 9.73 -7.72 33.87
N ARG A 75 10.77 -8.12 33.14
CA ARG A 75 12.13 -7.56 33.27
C ARG A 75 12.38 -6.29 32.46
N TYR A 76 11.49 -5.93 31.54
CA TYR A 76 11.75 -4.83 30.59
C TYR A 76 10.50 -4.02 30.31
N ASP A 77 10.65 -2.70 30.34
CA ASP A 77 9.61 -1.76 29.88
C ASP A 77 9.42 -1.88 28.36
N THR A 78 8.17 -2.14 27.95
CA THR A 78 7.77 -2.34 26.56
C THR A 78 6.81 -1.26 26.05
N ASP A 79 6.57 -0.21 26.82
CA ASP A 79 5.60 0.84 26.46
C ASP A 79 6.01 1.57 25.19
N LYS A 80 7.30 1.89 25.05
CA LYS A 80 7.82 2.53 23.83
C LYS A 80 7.63 1.64 22.60
N LEU A 81 7.96 0.35 22.72
CA LEU A 81 7.78 -0.63 21.63
C LEU A 81 6.31 -0.81 21.27
N SER A 82 5.42 -0.88 22.26
CA SER A 82 3.98 -0.98 22.06
C SER A 82 3.42 0.27 21.36
N LYS A 83 3.84 1.46 21.78
CA LYS A 83 3.46 2.74 21.14
C LYS A 83 3.95 2.81 19.68
N MET A 84 5.19 2.39 19.42
CA MET A 84 5.72 2.31 18.06
C MET A 84 4.96 1.31 17.19
N GLN A 85 4.63 0.12 17.71
CA GLN A 85 3.83 -0.87 17.00
C GLN A 85 2.43 -0.33 16.65
N ASN A 86 1.79 0.37 17.58
CA ASN A 86 0.48 0.98 17.34
C ASN A 86 0.57 2.07 16.26
N SER A 87 1.62 2.90 16.29
CA SER A 87 1.86 3.92 15.28
C SER A 87 2.09 3.30 13.89
N LEU A 88 2.89 2.24 13.80
CA LEU A 88 3.13 1.51 12.55
C LEU A 88 1.84 0.88 12.00
N THR A 89 1.03 0.27 12.87
CA THR A 89 -0.26 -0.32 12.49
C THR A 89 -1.20 0.74 11.94
N LYS A 90 -1.30 1.91 12.60
CA LYS A 90 -2.13 3.03 12.15
C LYS A 90 -1.65 3.59 10.80
N MET A 91 -0.34 3.76 10.63
CA MET A 91 0.20 4.22 9.35
C MET A 91 -0.03 3.18 8.24
N GLY A 92 0.07 1.89 8.55
CA GLY A 92 -0.23 0.81 7.62
C GLY A 92 -1.70 0.80 7.16
N SER A 93 -2.64 1.02 8.08
CA SER A 93 -4.07 1.11 7.71
C SER A 93 -4.40 2.34 6.87
N GLU A 94 -3.75 3.48 7.11
CA GLU A 94 -3.88 4.67 6.26
C GLU A 94 -3.32 4.43 4.85
N ILE A 95 -2.16 3.78 4.74
CA ILE A 95 -1.56 3.39 3.44
C ILE A 95 -2.50 2.48 2.66
N ILE A 96 -3.07 1.45 3.30
CA ILE A 96 -4.01 0.53 2.67
C ILE A 96 -5.25 1.28 2.18
N LYS A 97 -5.77 2.21 2.99
CA LYS A 97 -6.93 3.02 2.63
C LYS A 97 -6.68 3.86 1.37
N VAL A 98 -5.59 4.63 1.33
CA VAL A 98 -5.28 5.49 0.18
C VAL A 98 -5.00 4.64 -1.07
N ASN A 99 -4.27 3.54 -0.92
CA ASN A 99 -3.99 2.66 -2.05
C ASN A 99 -5.28 2.03 -2.65
N ASN A 100 -6.24 1.68 -1.79
CA ASN A 100 -7.56 1.22 -2.25
C ASN A 100 -8.34 2.32 -2.97
N GLN A 101 -8.23 3.58 -2.53
CA GLN A 101 -8.83 4.72 -3.23
C GLN A 101 -8.21 4.90 -4.62
N ASN A 102 -6.87 4.83 -4.73
CA ASN A 102 -6.18 4.91 -6.02
C ASN A 102 -6.63 3.80 -6.97
N LYS A 103 -6.76 2.56 -6.47
CA LYS A 103 -7.30 1.44 -7.25
C LYS A 103 -8.70 1.74 -7.81
N LEU A 104 -9.61 2.23 -6.96
CA LEU A 104 -10.98 2.55 -7.39
C LEU A 104 -11.01 3.64 -8.47
N LEU A 105 -10.18 4.68 -8.34
CA LEU A 105 -10.06 5.73 -9.35
C LEU A 105 -9.58 5.18 -10.70
N ILE A 106 -8.58 4.31 -10.68
CA ILE A 106 -8.07 3.65 -11.89
C ILE A 106 -9.15 2.77 -12.53
N ASP A 107 -9.87 1.98 -11.72
CA ASP A 107 -10.93 1.09 -12.21
C ASP A 107 -12.08 1.90 -12.86
N GLN A 108 -12.47 3.03 -12.24
CA GLN A 108 -13.46 3.95 -12.79
C GLN A 108 -12.99 4.59 -14.11
N ALA A 109 -11.74 5.07 -14.17
CA ALA A 109 -11.18 5.64 -15.39
C ALA A 109 -11.17 4.61 -16.53
N ARG A 110 -10.78 3.36 -16.25
CA ARG A 110 -10.81 2.27 -17.24
C ARG A 110 -12.24 1.95 -17.71
N TYR A 111 -13.22 1.98 -16.81
CA TYR A 111 -14.62 1.76 -17.15
C TYR A 111 -15.13 2.83 -18.12
N LEU A 112 -14.86 4.11 -17.84
CA LEU A 112 -15.25 5.22 -18.70
C LEU A 112 -14.60 5.13 -20.09
N ILE A 113 -13.29 4.87 -20.13
CA ILE A 113 -12.55 4.70 -21.40
C ILE A 113 -13.17 3.58 -22.24
N LYS A 114 -13.49 2.43 -21.63
CA LYS A 114 -14.17 1.33 -22.34
C LYS A 114 -15.53 1.76 -22.89
N GLY A 115 -16.34 2.48 -22.10
CA GLY A 115 -17.62 3.02 -22.55
C GLY A 115 -17.46 3.95 -23.75
N THR A 116 -16.50 4.88 -23.69
CA THR A 116 -16.20 5.79 -24.81
C THR A 116 -15.77 5.05 -26.06
N ILE A 117 -14.89 4.05 -25.94
CA ILE A 117 -14.46 3.21 -27.08
C ILE A 117 -15.66 2.47 -27.67
N SER A 118 -16.52 1.87 -26.84
CA SER A 118 -17.71 1.16 -27.30
C SER A 118 -18.66 2.06 -28.08
N ILE A 119 -18.85 3.32 -27.65
CA ILE A 119 -19.67 4.30 -28.37
C ILE A 119 -19.05 4.58 -29.75
N ILE A 120 -17.77 4.96 -29.80
CA ILE A 120 -17.07 5.31 -31.05
C ILE A 120 -17.07 4.13 -32.03
N VAL A 121 -16.80 2.91 -31.56
CA VAL A 121 -16.76 1.71 -32.41
C VAL A 121 -18.16 1.30 -32.87
N ASN A 122 -19.19 1.44 -32.02
CA ASN A 122 -20.56 1.14 -32.42
C ASN A 122 -21.12 2.19 -33.39
N GLU A 123 -20.83 3.47 -33.20
CA GLU A 123 -21.23 4.55 -34.13
C GLU A 123 -20.65 4.35 -35.53
N ASN A 124 -19.42 3.83 -35.63
CA ASN A 124 -18.80 3.46 -36.91
C ASN A 124 -19.41 2.19 -37.57
N ASN A 125 -20.23 1.44 -36.84
CA ASN A 125 -20.87 0.19 -37.30
C ASN A 125 -22.39 0.29 -37.46
N VAL A 126 -23.02 1.44 -37.20
CA VAL A 126 -24.43 1.65 -37.55
C VAL A 126 -24.49 2.05 -39.03
N PRO A 127 -25.13 1.24 -39.91
CA PRO A 127 -25.33 1.67 -41.28
C PRO A 127 -26.20 2.92 -41.28
N ILE A 128 -25.66 4.04 -41.78
CA ILE A 128 -26.36 5.33 -41.96
C ILE A 128 -27.47 5.22 -43.02
N LEU A 129 -27.62 4.07 -43.67
CA LEU A 129 -28.52 3.85 -44.81
C LEU A 129 -29.41 2.63 -44.54
N ASP A 130 -30.48 2.84 -43.77
CA ASP A 130 -31.73 2.06 -43.94
C ASP A 130 -32.95 2.85 -43.44
N ARG A 131 -33.01 4.13 -43.82
CA ARG A 131 -34.28 4.83 -43.97
C ARG A 131 -34.61 4.87 -45.46
N THR A 132 -35.07 3.74 -45.97
CA THR A 132 -35.86 3.72 -47.20
C THR A 132 -37.16 4.47 -46.94
N ILE A 133 -37.33 5.62 -47.61
CA ILE A 133 -38.64 6.23 -47.88
C ILE A 133 -39.07 5.75 -49.27
#